data_AF-A0A8S3FG84-F1
#
_entry.id   AF-A0A8S3FG84-F1
#
_cell.length_a   1.000
_cell.length_b   1.000
_cell.length_c   1.000
_cell.angle_alpha   90.00
_cell.angle_beta   90.00
_cell.angle_gamma   90.00
#
_symmetry.space_group_name_H-M   'P 1'
#
loop_
_entity.id
_entity.type
_entity.pdbx_description
1 polymer ?
#
loop_
_entity_poly.entity_id
_entity_poly.type
_entity_poly.pdbx_seq_one_letter_code
_entity_poly.pdbx_strand_id
1 'polypeptide(L)'
;MATAVASSEDEPQSKSPTISFINSQKGKQLLVANEYIFKLNKTTTTTKYWKCVVNSCSAKIHTDVHGHLVKINDEHSHPSEKETIEVREFREKFKQRAVNETTPIPRIYDEECAKAKLSDATTAILPSEREMNSGINKARRAMTPTIPTTQLFDIPEPFTKTLHDDDFLIVDKMITRRQRILLFALREQLKMLLGADTILMDETFFNLSNLLPNRLKNTYHFMFQELKSIAMQLQLNFTPKSIMSDFEPALITVIAAELMALALLPEPIIEDTYDELLAAMSIEIKNKLNDLLQYFQGQWFVKVPMSQWRVHGFSMRTNNNAEGKHIF
;
A
#
# COMPACT_ATOMS: atom_id res chain seq x y z
N MET A 1 66.54 30.49 -45.09
CA MET A 1 66.16 29.20 -45.71
C MET A 1 65.12 28.57 -44.81
N ALA A 2 63.87 28.56 -45.28
CA ALA A 2 62.74 27.94 -44.58
C ALA A 2 62.77 26.43 -44.85
N THR A 3 62.53 25.63 -43.82
CA THR A 3 62.35 24.18 -43.97
C THR A 3 61.09 23.78 -43.21
N ALA A 4 60.29 22.98 -43.92
CA ALA A 4 58.87 22.76 -43.75
C ALA A 4 58.48 22.00 -42.48
N VAL A 5 57.35 22.41 -41.91
CA VAL A 5 56.57 21.64 -40.93
C VAL A 5 55.71 20.65 -41.73
N ALA A 6 55.93 19.36 -41.51
CA ALA A 6 55.11 18.30 -42.08
C ALA A 6 53.88 18.07 -41.21
N SER A 7 52.73 18.30 -41.82
CA SER A 7 51.40 17.90 -41.35
C SER A 7 51.29 16.37 -41.38
N SER A 8 50.96 15.73 -40.27
CA SER A 8 50.46 14.36 -40.25
C SER A 8 48.95 14.40 -40.08
N GLU A 9 48.28 13.87 -41.10
CA GLU A 9 46.83 13.78 -41.28
C GLU A 9 46.22 12.86 -40.21
N ASP A 10 45.20 13.37 -39.49
CA ASP A 10 44.33 12.56 -38.64
C ASP A 10 43.35 11.76 -39.53
N GLU A 11 43.49 10.43 -39.55
CA GLU A 11 42.48 9.51 -40.08
C GLU A 11 41.20 9.55 -39.21
N PRO A 12 39.98 9.70 -39.78
CA PRO A 12 38.75 9.61 -39.02
C PRO A 12 38.39 8.14 -38.73
N GLN A 13 38.44 7.75 -37.46
CA GLN A 13 37.98 6.44 -36.97
C GLN A 13 36.49 6.22 -37.26
N SER A 14 36.21 5.19 -38.06
CA SER A 14 34.89 4.62 -38.36
C SER A 14 34.14 4.22 -37.07
N LYS A 15 33.14 5.02 -36.67
CA LYS A 15 32.14 4.62 -35.67
C LYS A 15 31.02 3.85 -36.39
N SER A 16 30.93 2.55 -36.14
CA SER A 16 29.78 1.74 -36.54
C SER A 16 28.49 2.33 -35.95
N PRO A 17 27.43 2.55 -36.74
CA PRO A 17 26.17 3.08 -36.23
C PRO A 17 25.56 2.13 -35.19
N THR A 18 25.27 2.64 -34.01
CA THR A 18 24.64 1.86 -32.92
C THR A 18 23.13 1.97 -33.05
N ILE A 19 22.44 0.84 -33.10
CA ILE A 19 20.97 0.77 -33.17
C ILE A 19 20.42 0.09 -31.92
N SER A 20 19.29 0.59 -31.41
CA SER A 20 18.52 -0.02 -30.34
C SER A 20 17.01 0.05 -30.64
N PHE A 21 16.21 -0.70 -29.90
CA PHE A 21 14.77 -0.74 -30.07
C PHE A 21 14.07 -0.33 -28.78
N ILE A 22 13.12 0.58 -28.89
CA ILE A 22 12.26 1.04 -27.78
C ILE A 22 10.79 0.89 -28.16
N ASN A 23 9.90 0.97 -27.18
CA ASN A 23 8.46 0.93 -27.43
C ASN A 23 7.85 2.34 -27.32
N SER A 24 6.88 2.62 -28.18
CA SER A 24 6.01 3.79 -28.04
C SER A 24 5.01 3.61 -26.89
N GLN A 25 4.38 4.70 -26.45
CA GLN A 25 3.31 4.64 -25.43
C GLN A 25 2.16 3.69 -25.79
N LYS A 26 1.90 3.48 -27.09
CA LYS A 26 0.86 2.57 -27.61
C LYS A 26 1.39 1.16 -27.87
N GLY A 27 2.60 0.81 -27.43
CA GLY A 27 3.20 -0.52 -27.57
C GLY A 27 3.77 -0.85 -28.95
N LYS A 28 3.80 0.11 -29.89
CA LYS A 28 4.45 -0.08 -31.20
C LYS A 28 5.97 0.05 -31.06
N GLN A 29 6.72 -0.84 -31.70
CA GLN A 29 8.19 -0.81 -31.74
C GLN A 29 8.71 0.41 -32.53
N LEU A 30 9.75 1.03 -32.00
CA LEU A 30 10.51 2.13 -32.58
C LEU A 30 11.98 1.74 -32.64
N LEU A 31 12.70 2.27 -33.62
CA LEU A 31 14.14 2.09 -33.76
C LEU A 31 14.83 3.39 -33.37
N VAL A 32 15.86 3.30 -32.54
CA VAL A 32 16.75 4.40 -32.19
C VAL A 32 18.08 4.16 -32.88
N ALA A 33 18.57 5.17 -33.59
CA ALA A 33 19.90 5.15 -34.20
C ALA A 33 20.50 6.54 -34.05
N ASN A 34 21.75 6.61 -33.58
CA ASN A 34 22.51 7.86 -33.44
C ASN A 34 21.72 9.02 -32.78
N GLU A 35 20.98 8.73 -31.70
CA GLU A 35 20.15 9.71 -30.96
C GLU A 35 18.89 10.22 -31.72
N TYR A 36 18.48 9.54 -32.80
CA TYR A 36 17.26 9.81 -33.54
C TYR A 36 16.26 8.64 -33.47
N ILE A 37 14.97 8.97 -33.53
CA ILE A 37 13.89 7.98 -33.43
C ILE A 37 13.24 7.76 -34.80
N PHE A 38 13.05 6.49 -35.14
CA PHE A 38 12.42 6.02 -36.36
C PHE A 38 11.18 5.18 -36.05
N LYS A 39 10.12 5.40 -36.82
CA LYS A 39 8.89 4.60 -36.81
C LYS A 39 8.88 3.60 -37.96
N LEU A 40 8.35 2.41 -37.70
CA LEU A 40 8.16 1.40 -38.74
C LEU A 40 7.22 1.93 -39.82
N ASN A 41 7.67 1.92 -41.07
CA ASN A 41 6.88 2.34 -42.24
C ASN A 41 6.24 1.15 -42.95
N LYS A 42 7.04 0.11 -43.23
CA LYS A 42 6.57 -1.13 -43.86
C LYS A 42 7.53 -2.28 -43.55
N THR A 43 7.02 -3.50 -43.65
CA THR A 43 7.80 -4.73 -43.50
C THR A 43 7.62 -5.57 -44.77
N THR A 44 8.71 -6.07 -45.33
CA THR A 44 8.71 -7.10 -46.37
C THR A 44 9.11 -8.45 -45.75
N THR A 45 9.16 -9.50 -46.56
CA THR A 45 9.59 -10.84 -46.11
C THR A 45 11.00 -10.86 -45.53
N THR A 46 11.87 -9.94 -45.96
CA THR A 46 13.29 -9.92 -45.59
C THR A 46 13.73 -8.66 -44.87
N THR A 47 12.98 -7.55 -44.94
CA THR A 47 13.46 -6.24 -44.51
C THR A 47 12.37 -5.40 -43.85
N LYS A 48 12.70 -4.74 -42.74
CA LYS A 48 11.90 -3.71 -42.10
C LYS A 48 12.40 -2.33 -42.52
N TYR A 49 11.47 -1.49 -42.96
CA TYR A 49 11.75 -0.13 -43.42
C TYR A 49 11.28 0.86 -42.37
N TRP A 50 12.22 1.67 -41.89
CA TRP A 50 12.02 2.66 -40.84
C TRP A 50 12.17 4.06 -41.43
N LYS A 51 11.31 4.99 -41.01
CA LYS A 51 11.38 6.41 -41.37
C LYS A 51 11.47 7.25 -40.11
N CYS A 52 12.13 8.39 -40.18
CA CYS A 52 12.18 9.31 -39.06
C CYS A 52 10.76 9.64 -38.54
N VAL A 53 10.63 9.85 -37.23
CA VAL A 53 9.36 10.24 -36.61
C VAL A 53 8.89 11.61 -37.11
N VAL A 54 9.82 12.55 -37.34
CA VAL A 54 9.57 13.88 -37.90
C VAL A 54 9.20 13.77 -39.38
N ASN A 55 7.99 14.20 -39.75
CA ASN A 55 7.46 14.00 -41.10
C ASN A 55 8.21 14.79 -42.20
N SER A 56 8.83 15.92 -41.85
CA SER A 56 9.65 16.73 -42.77
C SER A 56 11.08 16.20 -42.95
N CYS A 57 11.45 15.14 -42.23
CA CYS A 57 12.77 14.53 -42.32
C CYS A 57 12.81 13.41 -43.37
N SER A 58 13.89 13.37 -44.16
CA SER A 58 14.12 12.38 -45.21
C SER A 58 14.84 11.11 -44.73
N ALA A 59 15.37 11.11 -43.51
CA ALA A 59 16.16 10.01 -42.94
C ALA A 59 15.38 8.70 -42.88
N LYS A 60 16.05 7.62 -43.28
CA LYS A 60 15.48 6.26 -43.42
C LYS A 60 16.51 5.21 -43.04
N ILE A 61 16.05 4.20 -42.32
CA ILE A 61 16.87 3.06 -41.92
C ILE A 61 16.18 1.79 -42.35
N HIS A 62 16.94 0.82 -42.84
CA HIS A 62 16.46 -0.52 -43.17
C HIS A 62 17.18 -1.51 -42.27
N THR A 63 16.42 -2.39 -41.63
CA THR A 63 16.96 -3.54 -40.89
C THR A 63 16.47 -4.82 -41.52
N ASP A 64 17.17 -5.92 -41.29
CA ASP A 64 16.62 -7.24 -41.59
C ASP A 64 15.43 -7.56 -40.64
N VAL A 65 14.80 -8.73 -40.83
CA VAL A 65 13.72 -9.19 -39.95
C VAL A 65 14.17 -9.41 -38.50
N HIS A 66 15.45 -9.71 -38.29
CA HIS A 66 16.09 -9.97 -37.00
C HIS A 66 16.54 -8.70 -36.27
N GLY A 67 16.51 -7.54 -36.95
CA GLY A 67 16.88 -6.25 -36.38
C GLY A 67 18.32 -5.81 -36.67
N HIS A 68 19.07 -6.50 -37.51
CA HIS A 68 20.41 -6.07 -37.93
C HIS A 68 20.34 -4.98 -38.98
N LEU A 69 21.28 -4.04 -38.94
CA LEU A 69 21.32 -2.93 -39.87
C LEU A 69 21.65 -3.43 -41.29
N VAL A 70 20.80 -3.08 -42.26
CA VAL A 70 20.99 -3.39 -43.69
C VAL A 70 21.37 -2.15 -44.46
N LYS A 71 20.71 -1.01 -44.20
CA LYS A 71 20.99 0.27 -44.86
C LYS A 71 20.65 1.42 -43.94
N ILE A 72 21.48 2.46 -43.94
CA ILE A 72 21.26 3.68 -43.17
C ILE A 72 21.37 4.90 -44.09
N ASN A 73 20.40 5.79 -43.99
CA ASN A 73 20.48 7.17 -44.47
C ASN A 73 20.07 8.06 -43.29
N ASP A 74 21.07 8.65 -42.65
CA ASP A 74 20.96 9.34 -41.35
C ASP A 74 21.14 10.86 -41.47
N GLU A 75 20.86 11.42 -42.64
CA GLU A 75 20.89 12.87 -42.83
C GLU A 75 19.59 13.50 -42.28
N HIS A 76 19.72 14.20 -41.15
CA HIS A 76 18.62 14.84 -40.45
C HIS A 76 18.59 16.35 -40.66
N SER A 77 17.39 16.88 -40.90
CA SER A 77 17.12 18.32 -41.02
C SER A 77 16.64 18.96 -39.70
N HIS A 78 16.84 18.26 -38.58
CA HIS A 78 16.38 18.67 -37.26
C HIS A 78 17.36 18.18 -36.18
N PRO A 79 17.39 18.81 -34.99
CA PRO A 79 18.22 18.36 -33.87
C PRO A 79 17.83 16.95 -33.40
N SER A 80 18.76 16.28 -32.73
CA SER A 80 18.53 14.96 -32.11
C SER A 80 17.52 15.06 -30.96
N GLU A 81 16.89 13.93 -30.65
CA GLU A 81 15.85 13.83 -29.61
C GLU A 81 16.41 13.09 -28.37
N LYS A 82 17.67 13.36 -28.02
CA LYS A 82 18.43 12.62 -27.01
C LYS A 82 17.69 12.52 -25.68
N GLU A 83 17.25 13.64 -25.13
CA GLU A 83 16.56 13.69 -23.83
C GLU A 83 15.23 12.92 -23.90
N THR A 84 14.54 12.98 -25.04
CA THR A 84 13.29 12.24 -25.27
C THR A 84 13.53 10.74 -25.32
N ILE A 85 14.66 10.30 -25.88
CA ILE A 85 15.07 8.89 -25.89
C ILE A 85 15.35 8.43 -24.46
N GLU A 86 16.15 9.19 -23.70
CA GLU A 86 16.48 8.87 -22.31
C GLU A 86 15.22 8.77 -21.42
N VAL A 87 14.29 9.72 -21.54
CA VAL A 87 12.99 9.66 -20.83
C VAL A 87 12.20 8.40 -21.19
N ARG A 88 12.19 7.99 -22.46
CA ARG A 88 11.48 6.79 -22.90
C ARG A 88 12.11 5.51 -22.36
N GLU A 89 13.44 5.42 -22.39
CA GLU A 89 14.17 4.30 -21.80
C GLU A 89 13.94 4.21 -20.30
N PHE A 90 13.99 5.33 -19.59
CA PHE A 90 13.66 5.41 -18.18
C PHE A 90 12.24 4.90 -17.92
N ARG A 91 11.26 5.37 -18.70
CA ARG A 91 9.86 4.97 -18.56
C ARG A 91 9.63 3.50 -18.79
N GLU A 92 10.29 2.91 -19.77
CA GLU A 92 10.19 1.47 -20.02
C GLU A 92 10.79 0.66 -18.86
N LYS A 93 11.98 1.03 -18.37
CA LYS A 93 12.62 0.40 -17.20
C LYS A 93 11.74 0.49 -15.96
N PHE A 94 11.27 1.69 -15.63
CA PHE A 94 10.36 1.95 -14.52
C PHE A 94 9.10 1.10 -14.63
N LYS A 95 8.45 1.07 -15.80
CA LYS A 95 7.23 0.30 -16.01
C LYS A 95 7.46 -1.20 -15.89
N GLN A 96 8.54 -1.72 -16.48
CA GLN A 96 8.88 -3.14 -16.37
C GLN A 96 9.07 -3.54 -14.91
N ARG A 97 9.87 -2.77 -14.17
CA ARG A 97 10.08 -3.01 -12.74
C ARG A 97 8.78 -2.92 -11.95
N ALA A 98 8.02 -1.84 -12.13
CA ALA A 98 6.79 -1.60 -11.39
C ALA A 98 5.68 -2.64 -11.65
N VAL A 99 5.68 -3.30 -12.80
CA VAL A 99 4.74 -4.40 -13.08
C VAL A 99 5.24 -5.69 -12.45
N ASN A 100 6.55 -5.96 -12.47
CA ASN A 100 7.12 -7.24 -12.06
C ASN A 100 7.34 -7.40 -10.55
N GLU A 101 7.19 -6.34 -9.74
CA GLU A 101 7.40 -6.40 -8.29
C GLU A 101 6.27 -5.72 -7.49
N THR A 102 6.21 -6.03 -6.20
CA THR A 102 5.17 -5.52 -5.28
C THR A 102 5.59 -4.27 -4.49
N THR A 103 6.83 -3.79 -4.63
CA THR A 103 7.32 -2.55 -4.01
C THR A 103 6.40 -1.36 -4.31
N PRO A 104 6.13 -0.45 -3.35
CA PRO A 104 5.32 0.74 -3.62
C PRO A 104 5.85 1.55 -4.81
N ILE A 105 4.95 1.97 -5.72
CA ILE A 105 5.31 2.70 -6.95
C ILE A 105 6.17 3.94 -6.68
N PRO A 106 5.89 4.78 -5.65
CA PRO A 106 6.74 5.93 -5.35
C PRO A 106 8.18 5.53 -5.03
N ARG A 107 8.36 4.45 -4.26
CA ARG A 107 9.70 3.95 -3.92
C ARG A 107 10.46 3.43 -5.14
N ILE A 108 9.77 2.74 -6.06
CA ILE A 108 10.38 2.31 -7.33
C ILE A 108 10.83 3.53 -8.13
N TYR A 109 10.00 4.57 -8.20
CA TYR A 109 10.32 5.79 -8.93
C TYR A 109 11.57 6.47 -8.37
N ASP A 110 11.63 6.65 -7.05
CA ASP A 110 12.77 7.29 -6.38
C ASP A 110 14.06 6.49 -6.58
N GLU A 111 14.01 5.16 -6.43
CA GLU A 111 15.17 4.29 -6.64
C GLU A 111 15.63 4.25 -8.09
N GLU A 112 14.72 4.24 -9.07
CA GLU A 112 15.09 4.29 -10.48
C GLU A 112 15.66 5.66 -10.86
N CYS A 113 15.11 6.77 -10.32
CA CYS A 113 15.70 8.10 -10.49
C CYS A 113 17.13 8.15 -9.93
N ALA A 114 17.36 7.59 -8.74
CA ALA A 114 18.68 7.56 -8.13
C ALA A 114 19.70 6.69 -8.90
N LYS A 115 19.23 5.60 -9.54
CA LYS A 115 20.07 4.73 -10.37
C LYS A 115 20.33 5.30 -11.76
N ALA A 116 19.38 6.06 -12.31
CA ALA A 116 19.47 6.58 -13.66
C ALA A 116 20.50 7.72 -13.70
N LYS A 117 21.60 7.50 -14.42
CA LYS A 117 22.59 8.54 -14.73
C LYS A 117 22.07 9.44 -15.85
N LEU A 118 20.96 10.13 -15.61
CA LEU A 118 20.33 11.02 -16.58
C LEU A 118 21.13 12.32 -16.72
N SER A 119 21.04 12.96 -17.88
CA SER A 119 21.58 14.31 -18.04
C SER A 119 20.75 15.34 -17.27
N ASP A 120 21.34 16.50 -16.96
CA ASP A 120 20.64 17.61 -16.29
C ASP A 120 19.43 18.08 -17.13
N ALA A 121 19.58 18.12 -18.46
CA ALA A 121 18.51 18.47 -19.39
C ALA A 121 17.36 17.44 -19.37
N THR A 122 17.70 16.15 -19.33
CA THR A 122 16.72 15.06 -19.23
C THR A 122 15.98 15.09 -17.90
N THR A 123 16.68 15.39 -16.80
CA THR A 123 16.10 15.48 -15.46
C THR A 123 15.06 16.58 -15.37
N ALA A 124 15.29 17.71 -16.05
CA ALA A 124 14.35 18.83 -16.10
C ALA A 124 13.02 18.51 -16.82
N ILE A 125 13.03 17.55 -17.76
CA ILE A 125 11.86 17.14 -18.53
C ILE A 125 11.30 15.78 -18.09
N LEU A 126 11.86 15.19 -17.03
CA LEU A 126 11.46 13.88 -16.53
C LEU A 126 10.01 13.94 -16.01
N PRO A 127 9.10 13.06 -16.45
CA PRO A 127 7.72 13.05 -15.97
C PRO A 127 7.66 12.75 -14.47
N SER A 128 6.69 13.34 -13.78
CA SER A 128 6.48 13.09 -12.35
C SER A 128 6.04 11.65 -12.06
N GLU A 129 6.25 11.20 -10.81
CA GLU A 129 5.77 9.89 -10.33
C GLU A 129 4.29 9.68 -10.65
N ARG A 130 3.45 10.70 -10.42
CA ARG A 130 2.01 10.65 -10.67
C ARG A 130 1.65 10.41 -12.13
N GLU A 131 2.34 11.08 -13.05
CA GLU A 131 2.15 10.90 -14.49
C GLU A 131 2.59 9.50 -14.93
N MET A 132 3.65 8.99 -14.30
CA MET A 132 4.22 7.67 -14.59
C MET A 132 3.35 6.54 -14.03
N ASN A 133 2.63 6.77 -12.94
CA ASN A 133 1.76 5.80 -12.27
C ASN A 133 0.49 5.46 -13.10
N SER A 134 0.10 6.31 -14.05
CA SER A 134 -1.10 6.13 -14.86
C SER A 134 -1.11 4.76 -15.59
N GLY A 135 -2.06 3.90 -15.20
CA GLY A 135 -2.22 2.55 -15.78
C GLY A 135 -1.30 1.48 -15.20
N ILE A 136 -0.29 1.81 -14.38
CA ILE A 136 0.59 0.82 -13.74
C ILE A 136 -0.14 0.03 -12.68
N ASN A 137 -0.90 0.71 -11.81
CA ASN A 137 -1.75 0.03 -10.82
C ASN A 137 -2.73 -0.95 -11.48
N LYS A 138 -3.25 -0.62 -12.67
CA LYS A 138 -4.11 -1.55 -13.44
C LYS A 138 -3.32 -2.75 -13.95
N ALA A 139 -2.08 -2.56 -14.42
CA ALA A 139 -1.22 -3.64 -14.86
C ALA A 139 -0.82 -4.56 -13.68
N ARG A 140 -0.50 -4.00 -12.51
CA ARG A 140 -0.18 -4.75 -11.29
C ARG A 140 -1.33 -5.62 -10.79
N ARG A 141 -2.59 -5.22 -11.02
CA ARG A 141 -3.76 -6.03 -10.67
C ARG A 141 -3.80 -7.39 -11.36
N ALA A 142 -3.09 -7.58 -12.47
CA ALA A 142 -2.96 -8.88 -13.10
C ALA A 142 -2.05 -9.85 -12.31
N MET A 143 -1.15 -9.32 -11.48
CA MET A 143 -0.18 -10.10 -10.70
C MET A 143 -0.53 -10.18 -9.21
N THR A 144 -1.37 -9.27 -8.70
CA THR A 144 -1.87 -9.33 -7.32
C THR A 144 -3.17 -10.14 -7.25
N PRO A 145 -3.33 -11.05 -6.28
CA PRO A 145 -4.58 -11.77 -6.09
C PRO A 145 -5.74 -10.80 -5.83
N THR A 146 -6.94 -11.20 -6.27
CA THR A 146 -8.15 -10.45 -5.98
C THR A 146 -8.36 -10.33 -4.48
N ILE A 147 -8.74 -9.14 -4.02
CA ILE A 147 -9.08 -8.92 -2.61
C ILE A 147 -10.18 -9.92 -2.24
N PRO A 148 -9.95 -10.81 -1.26
CA PRO A 148 -10.93 -11.83 -0.91
C PRO A 148 -12.21 -11.20 -0.34
N THR A 149 -13.35 -11.87 -0.53
CA THR A 149 -14.65 -11.38 -0.01
C THR A 149 -15.04 -12.04 1.30
N THR A 150 -14.32 -13.08 1.71
CA THR A 150 -14.56 -13.84 2.94
C THR A 150 -13.23 -14.19 3.62
N GLN A 151 -13.27 -14.72 4.84
CA GLN A 151 -12.08 -15.24 5.54
C GLN A 151 -11.53 -16.54 4.97
N LEU A 152 -12.33 -17.23 4.15
CA LEU A 152 -11.99 -18.50 3.53
C LEU A 152 -11.25 -18.22 2.22
N PHE A 153 -9.95 -17.94 2.33
CA PHE A 153 -9.07 -17.75 1.19
C PHE A 153 -7.73 -18.44 1.44
N ASP A 154 -7.10 -18.96 0.39
CA ASP A 154 -5.76 -19.53 0.52
C ASP A 154 -4.73 -18.40 0.47
N ILE A 155 -3.68 -18.51 1.30
CA ILE A 155 -2.53 -17.61 1.24
C ILE A 155 -1.45 -18.34 0.43
N PRO A 156 -1.10 -17.86 -0.77
CA PRO A 156 -0.05 -18.49 -1.56
C PRO A 156 1.30 -18.46 -0.83
N GLU A 157 2.09 -19.52 -0.97
CA GLU A 157 3.40 -19.67 -0.31
C GLU A 157 4.33 -18.44 -0.43
N PRO A 158 4.43 -17.73 -1.59
CA PRO A 158 5.27 -16.54 -1.66
C PRO A 158 4.87 -15.41 -0.69
N PHE A 159 3.64 -15.40 -0.19
CA PHE A 159 3.15 -14.42 0.78
C PHE A 159 3.29 -14.87 2.24
N THR A 160 3.70 -16.11 2.48
CA THR A 160 3.96 -16.63 3.84
C THR A 160 5.41 -16.39 4.28
N LYS A 161 6.26 -15.88 3.38
CA LYS A 161 7.70 -15.72 3.56
C LYS A 161 8.17 -14.29 3.31
N THR A 162 9.41 -13.99 3.72
CA THR A 162 10.09 -12.72 3.41
C THR A 162 10.70 -12.73 2.01
N LEU A 163 11.24 -11.59 1.58
CA LEU A 163 12.04 -11.47 0.34
C LEU A 163 13.32 -12.32 0.36
N HIS A 164 13.75 -12.78 1.54
CA HIS A 164 14.91 -13.64 1.73
C HIS A 164 14.53 -15.11 1.98
N ASP A 165 13.27 -15.47 1.72
CA ASP A 165 12.73 -16.83 1.89
C ASP A 165 12.64 -17.30 3.37
N ASP A 166 12.71 -16.37 4.33
CA ASP A 166 12.48 -16.68 5.74
C ASP A 166 10.98 -16.77 6.05
N ASP A 167 10.60 -17.66 6.96
CA ASP A 167 9.22 -17.77 7.43
C ASP A 167 8.74 -16.46 8.08
N PHE A 168 7.58 -15.96 7.63
CA PHE A 168 7.02 -14.69 8.09
C PHE A 168 5.58 -14.82 8.60
N LEU A 169 4.74 -15.65 7.99
CA LEU A 169 3.42 -16.01 8.52
C LEU A 169 3.60 -17.13 9.55
N ILE A 170 3.52 -16.80 10.84
CA ILE A 170 3.74 -17.75 11.94
C ILE A 170 2.44 -18.41 12.40
N VAL A 171 1.32 -17.68 12.35
CA VAL A 171 0.01 -18.21 12.71
C VAL A 171 -0.96 -17.98 11.58
N ASP A 172 -1.65 -19.04 11.18
CA ASP A 172 -2.82 -19.00 10.32
C ASP A 172 -3.89 -19.91 10.92
N LYS A 173 -4.89 -19.33 11.58
CA LYS A 173 -5.88 -20.10 12.34
C LYS A 173 -7.29 -19.59 12.10
N MET A 174 -8.14 -20.48 11.64
CA MET A 174 -9.59 -20.26 11.60
C MET A 174 -10.17 -20.49 13.00
N ILE A 175 -10.65 -19.41 13.62
CA ILE A 175 -11.34 -19.46 14.93
C ILE A 175 -12.81 -19.83 14.73
N THR A 176 -13.47 -19.21 13.76
CA THR A 176 -14.83 -19.54 13.32
C THR A 176 -14.91 -19.41 11.80
N ARG A 177 -16.01 -19.85 11.18
CA ARG A 177 -16.24 -19.68 9.72
C ARG A 177 -16.12 -18.22 9.23
N ARG A 178 -16.20 -17.24 10.13
CA ARG A 178 -16.09 -15.80 9.82
C ARG A 178 -14.93 -15.11 10.52
N GLN A 179 -14.11 -15.81 11.29
CA GLN A 179 -12.99 -15.22 12.03
C GLN A 179 -11.73 -16.04 11.81
N ARG A 180 -10.72 -15.39 11.25
CA ARG A 180 -9.39 -15.93 11.03
C ARG A 180 -8.38 -15.02 11.70
N ILE A 181 -7.38 -15.61 12.32
CA ILE A 181 -6.24 -14.89 12.89
C ILE A 181 -5.02 -15.23 12.05
N LEU A 182 -4.38 -14.17 11.57
CA LEU A 182 -3.11 -14.24 10.87
C LEU A 182 -2.07 -13.48 11.72
N LEU A 183 -0.96 -14.12 12.05
CA LEU A 183 0.17 -13.48 12.75
C LEU A 183 1.38 -13.48 11.84
N PHE A 184 1.83 -12.29 11.47
CA PHE A 184 3.05 -12.08 10.73
C PHE A 184 4.13 -11.52 11.64
N ALA A 185 5.25 -12.22 11.75
CA ALA A 185 6.40 -11.77 12.50
C ALA A 185 7.65 -12.54 12.05
N LEU A 186 8.81 -11.91 12.11
CA LEU A 186 10.07 -12.65 12.07
C LEU A 186 10.32 -13.34 13.41
N ARG A 187 10.99 -14.49 13.39
CA ARG A 187 11.33 -15.23 14.61
C ARG A 187 12.09 -14.38 15.63
N GLU A 188 13.02 -13.54 15.17
CA GLU A 188 13.77 -12.64 16.05
C GLU A 188 12.90 -11.51 16.63
N GLN A 189 12.00 -10.93 15.82
CA GLN A 189 11.04 -9.93 16.29
C GLN A 189 10.10 -10.52 17.36
N LEU A 190 9.68 -11.77 17.17
CA LEU A 190 8.84 -12.45 18.12
C LEU A 190 9.57 -12.70 19.44
N LYS A 191 10.84 -13.12 19.41
CA LYS A 191 11.66 -13.25 20.63
C LYS A 191 11.77 -11.93 21.38
N MET A 192 12.00 -10.81 20.66
CA MET A 192 12.04 -9.48 21.27
C MET A 192 10.71 -9.11 21.94
N LEU A 193 9.59 -9.35 21.26
CA LEU A 193 8.25 -9.10 21.80
C LEU A 193 7.98 -9.95 23.06
N LEU A 194 8.33 -11.23 23.02
CA LEU A 194 8.09 -12.16 24.12
C LEU A 194 8.98 -11.89 25.34
N GLY A 195 10.16 -11.29 25.13
CA GLY A 195 11.06 -10.85 26.20
C GLY A 195 10.79 -9.43 26.70
N ALA A 196 9.81 -8.72 26.13
CA ALA A 196 9.55 -7.34 26.49
C ALA A 196 8.83 -7.23 27.85
N ASP A 197 9.33 -6.33 28.70
CA ASP A 197 8.68 -5.97 29.97
C ASP A 197 7.40 -5.16 29.76
N THR A 198 7.30 -4.41 28.66
CA THR A 198 6.14 -3.58 28.34
C THR A 198 5.78 -3.77 26.89
N ILE A 199 4.50 -4.08 26.64
CA ILE A 199 3.95 -4.27 25.30
C ILE A 199 2.98 -3.13 25.03
N LEU A 200 3.28 -2.35 24.01
CA LEU A 200 2.39 -1.33 23.48
C LEU A 200 1.73 -1.90 22.23
N MET A 201 0.40 -1.91 22.19
CA MET A 201 -0.38 -2.29 21.02
C MET A 201 -1.16 -1.08 20.53
N ASP A 202 -1.05 -0.83 19.24
CA ASP A 202 -1.69 0.29 18.54
C ASP A 202 -2.48 -0.26 17.34
N GLU A 203 -3.68 0.25 17.09
CA GLU A 203 -4.46 -0.11 15.92
C GLU A 203 -3.94 0.63 14.68
N THR A 204 -3.09 -0.04 13.88
CA THR A 204 -2.77 0.48 12.53
C THR A 204 -3.98 0.38 11.59
N PHE A 205 -4.61 1.52 11.32
CA PHE A 205 -5.75 1.64 10.42
C PHE A 205 -5.39 1.35 8.95
N PHE A 206 -5.80 0.18 8.44
CA PHE A 206 -6.05 -0.02 7.01
C PHE A 206 -7.45 -0.59 6.80
N ASN A 207 -8.24 0.11 5.99
CA ASN A 207 -9.63 -0.19 5.63
C ASN A 207 -9.79 -1.54 4.90
N LEU A 208 -9.67 -2.65 5.64
CA LEU A 208 -10.14 -3.98 5.26
C LEU A 208 -11.37 -4.36 6.10
N SER A 209 -12.28 -3.41 6.27
CA SER A 209 -13.47 -3.47 7.15
C SER A 209 -14.39 -4.66 6.88
N ASN A 210 -14.33 -5.24 5.67
CA ASN A 210 -15.12 -6.41 5.27
C ASN A 210 -14.37 -7.75 5.44
N LEU A 211 -13.06 -7.69 5.63
CA LEU A 211 -12.14 -8.83 5.56
C LEU A 211 -11.43 -9.15 6.88
N LEU A 212 -11.73 -8.43 7.96
CA LEU A 212 -11.36 -8.79 9.33
C LEU A 212 -12.49 -8.33 10.26
N PRO A 213 -13.63 -9.05 10.31
CA PRO A 213 -14.73 -8.67 11.16
C PRO A 213 -14.36 -8.99 12.61
N ASN A 214 -14.60 -8.01 13.49
CA ASN A 214 -14.43 -8.02 14.95
C ASN A 214 -13.02 -7.77 15.52
N ARG A 215 -12.83 -6.51 15.94
CA ARG A 215 -11.84 -6.06 16.93
C ARG A 215 -12.46 -6.15 18.33
N LEU A 216 -12.68 -7.37 18.81
CA LEU A 216 -13.25 -7.62 20.13
C LEU A 216 -12.16 -8.13 21.08
N LYS A 217 -12.40 -8.03 22.39
CA LYS A 217 -11.67 -8.70 23.48
C LYS A 217 -11.22 -10.13 23.12
N ASN A 218 -12.07 -10.85 22.38
CA ASN A 218 -11.80 -12.22 21.93
C ASN A 218 -10.62 -12.31 20.96
N THR A 219 -10.47 -11.38 20.02
CA THR A 219 -9.36 -11.36 19.06
C THR A 219 -8.01 -11.18 19.76
N TYR A 220 -7.95 -10.22 20.70
CA TYR A 220 -6.76 -10.05 21.57
C TYR A 220 -6.52 -11.26 22.46
N HIS A 221 -7.57 -11.82 23.05
CA HIS A 221 -7.47 -13.04 23.87
C HIS A 221 -6.84 -14.20 23.10
N PHE A 222 -7.32 -14.47 21.88
CA PHE A 222 -6.77 -15.52 21.02
C PHE A 222 -5.34 -15.20 20.60
N MET A 223 -5.04 -13.95 20.21
CA MET A 223 -3.67 -13.53 19.91
C MET A 223 -2.73 -13.83 21.09
N PHE A 224 -3.11 -13.46 22.31
CA PHE A 224 -2.31 -13.73 23.50
C PHE A 224 -2.18 -15.22 23.83
N GLN A 225 -3.22 -16.03 23.57
CA GLN A 225 -3.10 -17.48 23.69
C GLN A 225 -2.07 -18.05 22.72
N GLU A 226 -2.07 -17.60 21.47
CA GLU A 226 -1.08 -18.02 20.47
C GLU A 226 0.33 -17.55 20.84
N LEU A 227 0.49 -16.30 21.30
CA LEU A 227 1.78 -15.80 21.79
C LEU A 227 2.32 -16.63 22.96
N LYS A 228 1.47 -17.03 23.91
CA LYS A 228 1.85 -17.94 25.01
C LYS A 228 2.26 -19.32 24.49
N SER A 229 1.52 -19.88 23.54
CA SER A 229 1.85 -21.16 22.91
C SER A 229 3.23 -21.10 22.25
N ILE A 230 3.51 -20.04 21.48
CA ILE A 230 4.79 -19.86 20.81
C ILE A 230 5.91 -19.61 21.82
N ALA A 231 5.66 -18.84 22.88
CA ALA A 231 6.63 -18.66 23.96
C ALA A 231 7.02 -20.00 24.61
N MET A 232 6.03 -20.85 24.87
CA MET A 232 6.26 -22.20 25.40
C MET A 232 7.11 -23.05 24.43
N GLN A 233 6.82 -23.00 23.14
CA GLN A 233 7.60 -23.70 22.11
C GLN A 233 9.05 -23.18 22.01
N LEU A 234 9.24 -21.87 22.20
CA LEU A 234 10.56 -21.23 22.20
C LEU A 234 11.29 -21.29 23.55
N GLN A 235 10.68 -21.91 24.57
CA GLN A 235 11.19 -21.96 25.95
C GLN A 235 11.46 -20.58 26.55
N LEU A 236 10.63 -19.59 26.18
CA LEU A 236 10.69 -18.22 26.68
C LEU A 236 9.59 -17.99 27.71
N ASN A 237 9.91 -17.28 28.78
CA ASN A 237 8.92 -16.87 29.77
C ASN A 237 8.21 -15.59 29.31
N PHE A 238 6.97 -15.71 28.84
CA PHE A 238 6.18 -14.58 28.37
C PHE A 238 5.30 -14.01 29.50
N THR A 239 5.88 -13.09 30.28
CA THR A 239 5.21 -12.40 31.40
C THR A 239 5.50 -10.90 31.35
N PRO A 240 4.89 -10.15 30.41
CA PRO A 240 5.06 -8.70 30.37
C PRO A 240 4.53 -8.07 31.67
N LYS A 241 5.25 -7.08 32.19
CA LYS A 241 4.87 -6.33 33.40
C LYS A 241 3.70 -5.38 33.13
N SER A 242 3.61 -4.87 31.91
CA SER A 242 2.52 -3.99 31.49
C SER A 242 2.16 -4.24 30.02
N ILE A 243 0.86 -4.19 29.74
CA ILE A 243 0.31 -4.25 28.40
C ILE A 243 -0.62 -3.04 28.26
N MET A 244 -0.38 -2.19 27.26
CA MET A 244 -1.21 -1.02 26.97
C MET A 244 -1.79 -1.16 25.56
N SER A 245 -3.09 -0.87 25.41
CA SER A 245 -3.79 -0.82 24.12
C SER A 245 -4.66 0.44 24.06
N ASP A 246 -4.76 0.99 22.86
CA ASP A 246 -5.59 2.13 22.46
C ASP A 246 -7.10 1.84 22.38
N PHE A 247 -7.57 0.63 22.71
CA PHE A 247 -9.00 0.25 22.68
C PHE A 247 -9.90 1.01 23.69
N GLU A 248 -9.29 1.71 24.66
CA GLU A 248 -10.00 2.32 25.78
C GLU A 248 -10.99 3.44 25.40
N PRO A 249 -10.66 4.41 24.53
CA PRO A 249 -11.59 5.49 24.18
C PRO A 249 -12.80 5.02 23.36
N ALA A 250 -12.62 4.03 22.49
CA ALA A 250 -13.71 3.47 21.69
C ALA A 250 -14.71 2.70 22.57
N LEU A 251 -14.21 1.92 23.53
CA LEU A 251 -15.05 1.19 24.48
C LEU A 251 -15.82 2.12 25.42
N ILE A 252 -15.17 3.18 25.92
CA ILE A 252 -15.82 4.23 26.72
C ILE A 252 -16.94 4.90 25.92
N THR A 253 -16.71 5.18 24.64
CA THR A 253 -17.71 5.79 23.75
C THR A 253 -18.93 4.88 23.54
N VAL A 254 -18.70 3.58 23.35
CA VAL A 254 -19.78 2.59 23.19
C VAL A 254 -20.61 2.47 24.47
N ILE A 255 -19.96 2.35 25.64
CA ILE A 255 -20.68 2.24 26.92
C ILE A 255 -21.45 3.53 27.23
N ALA A 256 -20.88 4.70 26.96
CA ALA A 256 -21.57 5.97 27.11
C ALA A 256 -22.81 6.06 26.19
N ALA A 257 -22.71 5.56 24.95
CA ALA A 257 -23.85 5.50 24.03
C ALA A 257 -24.94 4.52 24.49
N GLU A 258 -24.56 3.34 25.02
CA GLU A 258 -25.49 2.35 25.57
C GLU A 258 -26.23 2.88 26.81
N LEU A 259 -25.52 3.59 27.71
CA LEU A 259 -26.14 4.28 28.86
C LEU A 259 -27.15 5.33 28.41
N MET A 260 -26.83 6.15 27.41
CA MET A 260 -27.77 7.11 26.84
C MET A 260 -28.96 6.44 26.14
N ALA A 261 -28.76 5.26 25.55
CA ALA A 261 -29.81 4.52 24.87
C ALA A 261 -30.86 3.93 25.82
N LEU A 262 -30.60 3.84 27.13
CA LEU A 262 -31.60 3.40 28.13
C LEU A 262 -32.87 4.27 28.11
N ALA A 263 -32.75 5.56 27.76
CA ALA A 263 -33.89 6.47 27.63
C ALA A 263 -34.88 6.04 26.53
N LEU A 264 -34.42 5.21 25.59
CA LEU A 264 -35.21 4.69 24.48
C LEU A 264 -36.01 3.43 24.85
N LEU A 265 -35.83 2.87 26.06
CA LEU A 265 -36.47 1.63 26.48
C LEU A 265 -37.81 1.89 27.22
N PRO A 266 -38.72 0.90 27.25
CA PRO A 266 -39.85 0.89 28.18
C PRO A 266 -39.40 0.95 29.64
N GLU A 267 -40.07 1.76 30.47
CA GLU A 267 -39.77 1.93 31.89
C GLU A 267 -39.58 0.61 32.68
N PRO A 268 -40.42 -0.43 32.49
CA PRO A 268 -40.29 -1.66 33.28
C PRO A 268 -38.99 -2.44 33.07
N ILE A 269 -38.22 -2.15 32.01
CA ILE A 269 -37.01 -2.90 31.66
C ILE A 269 -35.73 -2.09 31.77
N ILE A 270 -35.80 -0.79 32.09
CA ILE A 270 -34.64 0.11 32.11
C ILE A 270 -33.63 -0.31 33.19
N GLU A 271 -34.11 -0.60 34.40
CA GLU A 271 -33.28 -0.97 35.54
C GLU A 271 -32.64 -2.35 35.32
N ASP A 272 -33.43 -3.34 34.90
CA ASP A 272 -32.94 -4.68 34.53
C ASP A 272 -31.86 -4.61 33.43
N THR A 273 -32.08 -3.79 32.40
CA THR A 273 -31.11 -3.63 31.30
C THR A 273 -29.82 -2.93 31.77
N TYR A 274 -29.93 -1.96 32.68
CA TYR A 274 -28.77 -1.30 33.28
C TYR A 274 -27.94 -2.28 34.13
N ASP A 275 -28.60 -3.13 34.91
CA ASP A 275 -27.93 -4.17 35.71
C ASP A 275 -27.28 -5.24 34.84
N GLU A 276 -27.95 -5.65 33.74
CA GLU A 276 -27.35 -6.54 32.74
C GLU A 276 -26.11 -5.92 32.08
N LEU A 277 -26.17 -4.63 31.74
CA LEU A 277 -25.06 -3.87 31.17
C LEU A 277 -23.89 -3.80 32.16
N LEU A 278 -24.15 -3.55 33.45
CA LEU A 278 -23.14 -3.64 34.49
C LEU A 278 -22.60 -5.07 34.65
N ALA A 279 -23.43 -6.10 34.63
CA ALA A 279 -23.00 -7.49 34.76
C ALA A 279 -22.08 -7.93 33.59
N ALA A 280 -22.30 -7.39 32.39
CA ALA A 280 -21.49 -7.66 31.21
C ALA A 280 -20.11 -6.97 31.24
N MET A 281 -19.94 -5.90 32.02
CA MET A 281 -18.66 -5.17 32.15
C MET A 281 -17.63 -5.92 33.01
N SER A 282 -16.35 -5.85 32.61
CA SER A 282 -15.24 -6.32 33.46
C SER A 282 -14.97 -5.37 34.64
N ILE A 283 -14.32 -5.89 35.68
CA ILE A 283 -13.95 -5.12 36.89
C ILE A 283 -13.08 -3.89 36.53
N GLU A 284 -12.13 -4.05 35.60
CA GLU A 284 -11.26 -2.96 35.15
C GLU A 284 -12.02 -1.82 34.47
N ILE A 285 -13.04 -2.15 33.66
CA ILE A 285 -13.89 -1.16 32.98
C ILE A 285 -14.75 -0.42 34.01
N LYS A 286 -15.34 -1.14 34.98
CA LYS A 286 -16.14 -0.55 36.06
C LYS A 286 -15.32 0.43 36.88
N ASN A 287 -14.07 0.09 37.22
CA ASN A 287 -13.19 0.99 37.97
C ASN A 287 -12.86 2.26 37.19
N LYS A 288 -12.61 2.14 35.87
CA LYS A 288 -12.31 3.30 35.01
C LYS A 288 -13.52 4.20 34.76
N LEU A 289 -14.71 3.62 34.65
CA LEU A 289 -15.96 4.35 34.43
C LEU A 289 -16.71 4.69 35.72
N ASN A 290 -16.10 4.46 36.88
CA ASN A 290 -16.78 4.56 38.18
C ASN A 290 -17.46 5.93 38.35
N ASP A 291 -16.79 7.02 38.01
CA ASP A 291 -17.34 8.38 38.19
C ASP A 291 -18.53 8.62 37.26
N LEU A 292 -18.49 8.12 36.01
CA LEU A 292 -19.60 8.20 35.06
C LEU A 292 -20.79 7.35 35.52
N LEU A 293 -20.54 6.12 35.98
CA LEU A 293 -21.58 5.21 36.48
C LEU A 293 -22.25 5.78 37.73
N GLN A 294 -21.47 6.31 38.68
CA GLN A 294 -21.99 6.97 39.87
C GLN A 294 -22.81 8.21 39.52
N TYR A 295 -22.33 9.04 38.58
CA TYR A 295 -23.09 10.18 38.09
C TYR A 295 -24.42 9.74 37.47
N PHE A 296 -24.39 8.75 36.57
CA PHE A 296 -25.57 8.28 35.86
C PHE A 296 -26.62 7.71 36.83
N GLN A 297 -26.19 6.86 37.76
CA GLN A 297 -27.06 6.31 38.79
C GLN A 297 -27.65 7.40 39.69
N GLY A 298 -26.81 8.31 40.19
CA GLY A 298 -27.24 9.39 41.06
C GLY A 298 -28.18 10.40 40.39
N GLN A 299 -27.99 10.69 39.11
CA GLN A 299 -28.85 11.64 38.40
C GLN A 299 -30.12 10.99 37.86
N TRP A 300 -30.00 9.90 37.11
CA TRP A 300 -31.11 9.38 36.30
C TRP A 300 -31.94 8.30 36.99
N PHE A 301 -31.44 7.68 38.07
CA PHE A 301 -32.23 6.75 38.89
C PHE A 301 -32.70 7.38 40.21
N VAL A 302 -31.91 8.26 40.81
CA VAL A 302 -32.23 8.84 42.14
C VAL A 302 -32.85 10.23 42.05
N LYS A 303 -32.25 11.16 41.32
CA LYS A 303 -32.69 12.58 41.30
C LYS A 303 -33.80 12.87 40.31
N VAL A 304 -33.73 12.29 39.10
CA VAL A 304 -34.69 12.52 38.02
C VAL A 304 -35.56 11.26 37.86
N PRO A 305 -36.88 11.33 38.07
CA PRO A 305 -37.77 10.21 37.85
C PRO A 305 -37.71 9.68 36.41
N MET A 306 -37.73 8.35 36.22
CA MET A 306 -37.67 7.69 34.90
C MET A 306 -38.70 8.20 33.89
N SER A 307 -39.87 8.60 34.37
CA SER A 307 -40.94 9.18 33.57
C SER A 307 -40.59 10.53 32.90
N GLN A 308 -39.56 11.22 33.37
CA GLN A 308 -39.16 12.55 32.86
C GLN A 308 -38.10 12.51 31.77
N TRP A 309 -37.28 11.46 31.72
CA TRP A 309 -36.16 11.34 30.77
C TRP A 309 -36.32 10.19 29.78
N ARG A 310 -37.26 9.27 30.02
CA ARG A 310 -37.67 8.26 29.04
C ARG A 310 -38.38 8.92 27.85
N VAL A 311 -37.95 8.57 26.64
CA VAL A 311 -38.54 9.04 25.38
C VAL A 311 -39.22 7.91 24.59
N HIS A 312 -39.19 6.66 25.07
CA HIS A 312 -39.85 5.53 24.42
C HIS A 312 -41.35 5.79 24.22
N GLY A 313 -41.81 5.73 22.97
CA GLY A 313 -43.21 5.93 22.58
C GLY A 313 -43.62 7.39 22.40
N PHE A 314 -42.70 8.35 22.57
CA PHE A 314 -42.93 9.76 22.26
C PHE A 314 -42.30 10.11 20.90
N SER A 315 -43.02 10.86 20.06
CA SER A 315 -42.50 11.41 18.80
C SER A 315 -41.63 12.64 19.08
N MET A 316 -40.54 12.46 19.82
CA MET A 316 -39.52 13.49 20.03
C MET A 316 -38.23 13.09 19.31
N ARG A 317 -37.69 14.00 18.50
CA ARG A 317 -36.30 13.90 18.03
C ARG A 317 -35.39 14.16 19.21
N THR A 318 -34.66 13.14 19.69
CA THR A 318 -33.54 13.36 20.61
C THR A 318 -32.48 14.15 19.84
N ASN A 319 -32.41 15.46 20.09
CA ASN A 319 -31.31 16.27 19.59
C ASN A 319 -30.12 16.05 20.52
N ASN A 320 -29.36 14.98 20.28
CA ASN A 320 -28.08 14.66 20.94
C ASN A 320 -27.01 15.78 20.85
N ASN A 321 -27.36 16.98 20.38
CA ASN A 321 -26.54 18.19 20.39
C ASN A 321 -26.74 19.07 21.64
N ALA A 322 -27.80 18.87 22.43
CA ALA A 322 -28.09 19.73 23.59
C ALA A 322 -27.48 19.23 24.92
N GLU A 323 -27.16 17.94 25.04
CA GLU A 323 -26.64 17.33 26.28
C GLU A 323 -25.11 17.17 26.32
N GLY A 324 -24.41 17.53 25.24
CA GLY A 324 -22.94 17.60 25.19
C GLY A 324 -22.30 18.68 26.06
N LYS A 325 -23.05 19.32 26.97
CA LYS A 325 -22.54 20.37 27.88
C LYS A 325 -22.12 19.88 29.26
N HIS A 326 -22.18 18.58 29.53
CA HIS A 326 -21.77 18.00 30.82
C HIS A 326 -20.63 16.97 30.73
N ILE A 327 -19.77 17.07 29.71
CA ILE A 327 -18.51 16.32 29.66
C ILE A 327 -17.38 17.32 29.95
N PHE A 328 -16.92 17.35 31.20
CA PHE A 328 -15.60 17.83 31.59
C PHE A 328 -14.74 16.63 31.97
#